data_AF-A0A0V7ZJ79-F1
#
_entry.id   AF-A0A0V7ZJ79-F1
#
_cell.length_a   1.000
_cell.length_b   1.000
_cell.length_c   1.000
_cell.angle_alpha   90.00
_cell.angle_beta   90.00
_cell.angle_gamma   90.00
#
_symmetry.space_group_name_H-M   'P 1'
#
loop_
_entity.id
_entity.type
_entity.pdbx_description
1 polymer ?
#
loop_
_entity_poly.entity_id
_entity_poly.type
_entity_poly.pdbx_seq_one_letter_code
_entity_poly.pdbx_strand_id
1 'polypeptide(L)'
;MDILRCKTPSMVRKEIYVYLLAYNLLRSLMWSAGTTHATPPLRLSLQGTRHHLNNFIPQLLTAYSKKRLQIYSTLLKVIAHKAVPERPGRSQPRVRKRRPKAYPLMTKPRHELNKQLQTA
;
A
#
# COMPACT_ATOMS: atom_id res chain seq x y z
N MET A 1 -4.24 -9.65 -0.33
CA MET A 1 -4.71 -10.91 -0.93
C MET A 1 -5.27 -11.71 0.22
N ASP A 2 -6.60 -11.85 0.30
CA ASP A 2 -7.26 -12.47 1.46
C ASP A 2 -7.98 -13.76 1.06
N ILE A 3 -8.55 -13.81 -0.15
CA ILE A 3 -9.24 -14.97 -0.70
C ILE A 3 -8.82 -15.13 -2.17
N LEU A 4 -8.32 -16.31 -2.53
CA LEU A 4 -8.02 -16.69 -3.92
C LEU A 4 -9.28 -17.26 -4.56
N ARG A 5 -9.57 -16.87 -5.81
CA ARG A 5 -10.84 -17.21 -6.48
C ARG A 5 -10.73 -18.41 -7.40
N CYS A 6 -9.53 -18.72 -7.88
CA CYS A 6 -9.31 -19.85 -8.78
C CYS A 6 -9.50 -21.20 -8.07
N LYS A 7 -10.07 -22.18 -8.78
CA LYS A 7 -10.41 -23.49 -8.22
C LYS A 7 -9.36 -24.58 -8.48
N THR A 8 -8.49 -24.41 -9.47
CA THR A 8 -7.47 -25.40 -9.82
C THR A 8 -6.08 -24.94 -9.37
N PRO A 9 -5.19 -25.85 -8.91
CA PRO A 9 -3.85 -25.48 -8.45
C PRO A 9 -3.03 -24.71 -9.49
N SER A 10 -3.18 -25.05 -10.78
CA SER A 10 -2.53 -24.34 -11.89
C SER A 10 -3.00 -22.88 -11.98
N MET A 11 -4.31 -22.63 -11.91
CA MET A 11 -4.86 -21.28 -11.98
C MET A 11 -4.57 -20.46 -10.72
N VAL A 12 -4.57 -21.09 -9.53
CA VAL A 12 -4.19 -20.44 -8.27
C VAL A 12 -2.75 -19.90 -8.33
N ARG A 13 -1.80 -20.67 -8.89
CA ARG A 13 -0.42 -20.19 -9.08
C ARG A 13 -0.39 -18.94 -9.97
N LYS A 14 -1.12 -18.95 -11.10
CA LYS A 14 -1.23 -17.77 -11.98
C LYS A 14 -1.84 -16.58 -11.26
N GLU A 15 -2.89 -16.80 -10.48
CA GLU A 15 -3.53 -15.76 -9.68
C GLU A 15 -2.51 -15.11 -8.73
N ILE A 16 -1.71 -15.90 -8.00
CA ILE A 16 -0.64 -15.40 -7.12
C ILE A 16 0.39 -14.59 -7.92
N TYR A 17 0.85 -15.08 -9.08
CA TYR A 17 1.80 -14.36 -9.91
C TYR A 17 1.27 -13.01 -10.40
N VAL A 18 -0.02 -12.93 -10.77
CA VAL A 18 -0.65 -11.65 -11.16
C VAL A 18 -0.67 -10.66 -9.99
N TYR A 19 -0.96 -11.12 -8.78
CA TYR A 19 -0.88 -10.25 -7.60
C TYR A 19 0.55 -9.77 -7.32
N LEU A 20 1.56 -10.64 -7.47
CA LEU A 20 2.96 -10.26 -7.34
C LEU A 20 3.38 -9.25 -8.42
N LEU A 21 2.94 -9.46 -9.66
CA LEU A 21 3.18 -8.54 -10.77
C LEU A 21 2.59 -7.16 -10.49
N ALA A 22 1.32 -7.10 -10.07
CA ALA A 22 0.67 -5.84 -9.71
C ALA A 22 1.35 -5.14 -8.52
N TYR A 23 1.76 -5.91 -7.51
CA TYR A 23 2.52 -5.37 -6.38
C TYR A 23 3.86 -4.78 -6.82
N ASN A 24 4.63 -5.51 -7.65
CA ASN A 24 5.91 -5.05 -8.15
C ASN A 24 5.76 -3.81 -9.05
N LEU A 25 4.74 -3.78 -9.91
CA LEU A 25 4.42 -2.59 -10.70
C LEU A 25 4.21 -1.36 -9.82
N LEU A 26 3.38 -1.47 -8.78
CA LEU A 26 3.14 -0.36 -7.86
C LEU A 26 4.40 0.02 -7.08
N ARG A 27 5.22 -0.95 -6.66
CA ARG A 27 6.49 -0.70 -5.96
C ARG A 27 7.51 0.01 -6.85
N SER A 28 7.65 -0.39 -8.10
CA SER A 28 8.50 0.29 -9.07
C SER A 28 8.00 1.71 -9.36
N LEU A 29 6.69 1.92 -9.44
CA LEU A 29 6.10 3.25 -9.61
C LEU A 29 6.38 4.16 -8.40
N MET A 30 6.24 3.62 -7.18
CA MET A 30 6.60 4.32 -5.94
C MET A 30 8.09 4.66 -5.91
N TRP A 31 8.95 3.73 -6.34
CA TRP A 31 10.39 3.95 -6.41
C TRP A 31 10.71 5.11 -7.36
N SER A 32 10.20 5.07 -8.59
CA SER A 32 10.38 6.14 -9.58
C SER A 32 9.87 7.49 -9.09
N ALA A 33 8.70 7.53 -8.45
CA ALA A 33 8.15 8.77 -7.90
C ALA A 33 9.03 9.33 -6.78
N GLY A 34 9.47 8.46 -5.87
CA GLY A 34 10.31 8.83 -4.74
C GLY A 34 11.69 9.34 -5.16
N THR A 35 12.36 8.64 -6.08
CA THR A 35 13.69 9.05 -6.57
C THR A 35 13.62 10.34 -7.39
N THR A 36 12.56 10.54 -8.19
CA THR A 36 12.39 11.75 -9.00
C THR A 36 12.16 13.01 -8.15
N HIS A 37 11.50 12.88 -7.00
CA HIS A 37 11.08 14.02 -6.17
C HIS A 37 11.71 14.04 -4.77
N ALA A 38 12.78 13.26 -4.55
CA ALA A 38 13.50 13.15 -3.29
C ALA A 38 12.62 12.77 -2.06
N THR A 39 11.52 12.05 -2.29
CA THR A 39 10.70 11.47 -1.22
C THR A 39 11.12 10.03 -0.98
N PRO A 40 11.40 9.59 0.26
CA PRO A 40 11.76 8.19 0.50
C PRO A 40 10.68 7.22 -0.01
N PRO A 41 10.97 6.27 -0.91
CA PRO A 41 9.95 5.40 -1.52
C PRO A 41 9.12 4.60 -0.50
N LEU A 42 9.72 4.25 0.64
CA LEU A 42 9.05 3.54 1.73
C LEU A 42 8.01 4.39 2.48
N ARG A 43 8.05 5.72 2.33
CA ARG A 43 7.09 6.66 2.92
C ARG A 43 5.85 6.85 2.04
N LEU A 44 5.84 6.30 0.83
CA LEU A 44 4.73 6.41 -0.09
C LEU A 44 3.68 5.33 0.23
N SER A 45 2.40 5.68 0.10
CA SER A 45 1.30 4.74 0.34
C SER A 45 1.08 3.85 -0.88
N LEU A 46 1.19 2.52 -0.71
CA LEU A 46 0.86 1.55 -1.78
C LEU A 46 -0.60 1.71 -2.23
N GLN A 47 -1.53 1.84 -1.28
CA GLN A 47 -2.96 2.01 -1.59
C GLN A 47 -3.24 3.36 -2.25
N GLY A 48 -2.57 4.43 -1.82
CA GLY A 48 -2.66 5.73 -2.46
C GLY A 48 -2.14 5.69 -3.90
N THR A 49 -0.99 5.04 -4.11
CA THR A 49 -0.38 4.86 -5.44
C THR A 49 -1.29 4.08 -6.37
N ARG A 50 -1.89 2.97 -5.90
CA ARG A 50 -2.90 2.21 -6.65
C ARG A 50 -4.09 3.06 -7.06
N HIS A 51 -4.63 3.86 -6.13
CA HIS A 51 -5.77 4.73 -6.44
C HIS A 51 -5.42 5.77 -7.51
N HIS A 52 -4.26 6.42 -7.37
CA HIS A 52 -3.79 7.39 -8.36
C HIS A 52 -3.53 6.75 -9.72
N LEU A 53 -2.85 5.61 -9.77
CA LEU A 53 -2.63 4.88 -11.02
C LEU A 53 -3.97 4.55 -11.72
N ASN A 54 -4.93 3.99 -10.98
CA ASN A 54 -6.25 3.66 -11.54
C ASN A 54 -6.96 4.88 -12.14
N ASN A 55 -6.87 6.05 -11.50
CA ASN A 55 -7.47 7.28 -12.02
C ASN A 55 -6.76 7.82 -13.28
N PHE A 56 -5.46 7.54 -13.42
CA PHE A 56 -4.64 8.00 -14.55
C PHE A 56 -4.65 7.03 -15.75
N ILE A 57 -4.97 5.74 -15.55
CA ILE A 57 -5.03 4.73 -16.62
C ILE A 57 -5.86 5.21 -17.83
N PRO A 58 -7.10 5.71 -17.68
CA PRO A 58 -7.90 6.14 -18.84
C PRO A 58 -7.20 7.22 -19.68
N GLN A 59 -6.50 8.16 -19.03
CA GLN A 59 -5.79 9.25 -19.70
C GLN A 59 -4.51 8.76 -20.37
N LEU A 60 -3.80 7.81 -19.76
CA LEU A 60 -2.60 7.20 -20.33
C LEU A 60 -2.90 6.38 -21.58
N LEU A 61 -4.06 5.70 -21.61
CA LEU A 61 -4.50 4.89 -22.74
C LEU A 61 -4.88 5.73 -23.97
N THR A 62 -5.52 6.89 -23.76
CA THR A 62 -5.98 7.76 -24.85
C THR A 62 -4.92 8.76 -25.33
N ALA A 63 -3.85 8.97 -24.55
CA ALA A 63 -2.81 9.93 -24.89
C ALA A 63 -1.82 9.40 -25.94
N TYR A 64 -1.43 10.28 -26.86
CA TYR A 64 -0.27 10.10 -27.76
C TYR A 64 1.06 10.26 -27.00
N SER A 65 2.17 9.84 -27.62
CA SER A 65 3.49 9.66 -27.00
C SER A 65 3.95 10.82 -26.10
N LYS A 66 4.01 12.06 -26.63
CA LYS A 66 4.46 13.24 -25.88
C LYS A 66 3.53 13.58 -24.70
N LYS A 67 2.21 13.46 -24.90
CA LYS A 67 1.23 13.73 -23.84
C LYS A 67 1.27 12.66 -22.75
N ARG A 68 1.51 11.40 -23.13
CA ARG A 68 1.67 10.28 -22.18
C ARG A 68 2.83 10.51 -21.21
N LEU A 69 3.95 11.04 -21.69
CA LEU A 69 5.08 11.39 -20.82
C LEU A 69 4.72 12.48 -19.81
N GLN A 70 3.96 13.51 -20.23
CA GLN A 70 3.47 14.57 -19.33
C GLN A 70 2.49 14.04 -18.28
N ILE A 71 1.59 13.14 -18.67
CA ILE A 71 0.64 12.51 -17.74
C ILE A 71 1.40 11.64 -16.75
N TYR A 72 2.40 10.88 -17.22
CA TYR A 72 3.24 10.05 -16.35
C TYR A 72 4.05 10.89 -15.35
N SER A 73 4.68 11.98 -15.78
CA SER A 73 5.40 12.87 -14.85
C SER A 73 4.45 13.51 -13.82
N THR A 74 3.23 13.86 -14.24
CA THR A 74 2.19 14.34 -13.33
C THR A 74 1.78 13.28 -12.31
N LEU A 75 1.64 12.01 -12.73
CA LEU A 75 1.36 10.89 -11.85
C LEU A 75 2.46 10.73 -10.78
N LEU A 76 3.74 10.74 -11.20
CA LEU A 76 4.87 10.64 -10.28
C LEU A 76 4.85 11.78 -9.24
N LYS A 77 4.60 13.01 -9.70
CA LYS A 77 4.48 14.19 -8.83
C LYS A 77 3.37 14.02 -7.79
N VAL A 78 2.18 13.61 -8.21
CA VAL A 78 1.03 13.39 -7.30
C VAL A 78 1.33 12.33 -6.26
N ILE A 79 1.98 11.23 -6.65
CA ILE A 79 2.38 10.16 -5.73
C ILE A 79 3.38 10.69 -4.71
N ALA A 80 4.44 11.38 -5.16
CA ALA A 80 5.51 11.86 -4.30
C ALA A 80 5.04 12.87 -3.24
N HIS A 81 4.07 13.74 -3.58
CA HIS A 81 3.51 14.72 -2.65
C HIS A 81 2.48 14.15 -1.66
N LYS A 82 2.15 12.85 -1.76
CA LYS A 82 1.24 12.17 -0.85
C LYS A 82 1.95 11.13 0.02
N ALA A 83 3.05 11.56 0.64
CA ALA A 83 3.73 10.76 1.65
C ALA A 83 2.79 10.48 2.83
N VAL A 84 2.93 9.28 3.42
CA VAL A 84 2.25 8.93 4.67
C VAL A 84 2.80 9.85 5.76
N PRO A 85 1.96 10.54 6.55
CA PRO A 85 2.43 11.42 7.61
C PRO A 85 3.08 10.61 8.73
N GLU A 86 4.12 11.17 9.37
CA GLU A 86 4.65 10.59 10.61
C GLU A 86 3.57 10.63 11.69
N ARG A 87 3.48 9.56 12.48
CA ARG A 87 2.58 9.45 13.63
C ARG A 87 3.35 8.88 14.80
N PRO A 88 4.27 9.67 15.38
CA PRO A 88 5.06 9.22 16.52
C PRO A 88 4.13 8.82 17.68
N GLY A 89 4.51 7.79 18.43
CA GLY A 89 3.71 7.28 19.54
C GLY A 89 2.51 6.40 19.15
N ARG A 90 2.30 6.12 17.86
CA ARG A 90 1.24 5.20 17.40
C ARG A 90 1.67 3.73 17.51
N SER A 91 1.79 3.24 18.73
CA SER A 91 1.83 1.80 19.03
C SER A 91 0.53 1.41 19.72
N GLN A 92 -0.10 0.33 19.28
CA GLN A 92 -1.34 -0.17 19.86
C GLN A 92 -1.24 -1.69 20.03
N PRO A 93 -1.69 -2.25 21.16
CA PRO A 93 -1.63 -3.68 21.38
C PRO A 93 -2.47 -4.41 20.36
N ARG A 94 -1.89 -5.48 19.83
CA ARG A 94 -2.50 -6.36 18.82
C ARG A 94 -3.53 -7.29 19.47
N VAL A 95 -4.55 -6.70 20.10
CA VAL A 95 -5.60 -7.38 20.85
C VAL A 95 -6.98 -6.81 20.50
N ARG A 96 -8.05 -7.57 20.74
CA ARG A 96 -9.43 -7.18 20.40
C ARG A 96 -10.32 -7.12 21.63
N LYS A 97 -11.30 -6.21 21.63
CA LYS A 97 -12.30 -6.14 22.70
C LYS A 97 -13.42 -7.18 22.57
N ARG A 98 -13.90 -7.47 21.35
CA ARG A 98 -15.01 -8.41 21.09
C ARG A 98 -14.94 -9.06 19.68
N ARG A 99 -15.63 -10.21 19.52
CA ARG A 99 -15.81 -11.11 18.34
C ARG A 99 -14.57 -11.88 17.83
N PRO A 100 -14.75 -13.07 17.21
CA PRO A 100 -13.64 -13.95 16.85
C PRO A 100 -13.00 -13.48 15.54
N LYS A 101 -11.74 -13.05 15.66
CA LYS A 101 -10.69 -13.18 14.64
C LYS A 101 -9.52 -13.79 15.39
N ALA A 102 -8.55 -14.36 14.69
CA ALA A 102 -7.35 -14.95 15.30
C ALA A 102 -6.43 -13.90 15.96
N TYR A 103 -6.92 -13.22 17.00
CA TYR A 103 -6.24 -12.21 17.79
C TYR A 103 -6.63 -12.38 19.26
N PRO A 104 -5.67 -12.25 20.21
CA PRO A 104 -5.98 -12.33 21.63
C PRO A 104 -7.02 -11.30 22.08
N LEU A 105 -7.77 -11.63 23.13
CA LEU A 105 -8.68 -10.70 23.77
C LEU A 105 -7.91 -9.67 24.60
N MET A 106 -8.47 -8.47 24.70
CA MET A 106 -7.97 -7.40 25.56
C MET A 106 -8.34 -7.73 27.01
N THR A 107 -7.41 -8.33 27.75
CA THR A 107 -7.59 -8.74 29.16
C THR A 107 -7.29 -7.61 30.15
N LYS A 108 -6.49 -6.63 29.76
CA LYS A 108 -6.10 -5.45 30.56
C LYS A 108 -6.56 -4.14 29.91
N PRO A 109 -6.72 -3.05 30.68
CA PRO A 109 -6.91 -1.72 30.13
C PRO A 109 -5.86 -1.38 29.07
N ARG A 110 -6.28 -0.75 27.97
CA ARG A 110 -5.42 -0.43 26.82
C ARG A 110 -4.18 0.39 27.20
N HIS A 111 -4.31 1.29 28.17
CA HIS A 111 -3.19 2.15 28.60
C HIS A 111 -2.08 1.35 29.30
N GLU A 112 -2.41 0.27 30.03
CA GLU A 112 -1.40 -0.61 30.64
C GLU A 112 -0.65 -1.41 29.59
N LEU A 113 -1.36 -1.97 28.61
CA LEU A 113 -0.76 -2.71 27.50
C LEU A 113 0.14 -1.81 26.64
N ASN A 114 -0.22 -0.54 26.45
CA ASN A 114 0.63 0.43 25.76
C ASN A 114 1.95 0.68 26.50
N LYS A 115 1.94 0.76 27.84
CA LYS A 115 3.18 0.89 28.63
C LYS A 115 4.08 -0.33 28.43
N GLN A 116 3.51 -1.54 28.45
CA GLN A 116 4.28 -2.78 28.24
C GLN A 116 4.96 -2.82 26.86
N LEU A 117 4.31 -2.30 25.81
CA LEU A 117 4.87 -2.23 24.45
C LEU A 117 5.98 -1.18 24.28
N GLN A 118 6.10 -0.20 25.18
CA GLN A 118 7.17 0.80 25.15
C GLN A 118 8.45 0.32 25.85
N THR A 119 8.32 -0.67 26.74
CA THR A 119 9.42 -1.30 27.50
C THR A 119 10.06 -2.51 26.83
N ALA A 120 9.53 -2.98 25.70
CA ALA A 120 10.02 -4.14 24.94
C ALA A 120 10.71 -3.67 23.65
#